data_AF-A0A3A5AQI8-F1
#
_entry.id   AF-A0A3A5AQI8-F1
#
_cell.length_a   1.000
_cell.length_b   1.000
_cell.length_c   1.000
_cell.angle_alpha   90.00
_cell.angle_beta   90.00
_cell.angle_gamma   90.00
#
_symmetry.space_group_name_H-M   'P 1'
#
loop_
_entity.id
_entity.type
_entity.pdbx_description
1 polymer ?
#
loop_
_entity_poly.entity_id
_entity_poly.type
_entity_poly.pdbx_seq_one_letter_code
_entity_poly.pdbx_strand_id
1 'polypeptide(L)'
;YISEEGVSKGMASAKRLVPAPIDRETERKISEYAESFFREIGGQGIARIDFLLSKDKQRIYFNEINTIPGSLAFYLWKKKKVSFSKLVDRLIELGFERYNSRKNITNVFESNVLSGFEKVGGVKKI
;
A
#
# COMPACT_ATOMS: atom_id res chain seq x y z
N TYR A 1 40.69 -6.43 -24.31
CA TYR A 1 39.51 -6.87 -25.07
C TYR A 1 38.34 -6.05 -24.61
N ILE A 2 37.87 -5.14 -25.47
CA ILE A 2 36.80 -4.17 -25.23
C ILE A 2 35.47 -4.76 -25.74
N SER A 3 34.42 -4.65 -24.93
CA SER A 3 33.01 -4.39 -25.30
C SER A 3 32.26 -4.28 -23.96
N GLU A 4 31.39 -3.32 -23.65
CA GLU A 4 30.70 -2.27 -24.38
C GLU A 4 30.37 -1.15 -23.36
N GLU A 5 30.43 0.08 -23.84
CA GLU A 5 29.98 1.27 -23.13
C GLU A 5 28.48 1.19 -22.81
N GLY A 6 28.09 1.68 -21.63
CA GLY A 6 26.77 2.28 -21.49
C GLY A 6 25.58 1.36 -21.18
N VAL A 7 25.72 0.31 -20.38
CA VAL A 7 24.54 -0.22 -19.67
C VAL A 7 24.22 0.76 -18.54
N SER A 8 23.28 1.69 -18.76
CA SER A 8 22.66 2.40 -17.65
C SER A 8 21.96 1.34 -16.80
N LYS A 9 22.64 0.82 -15.78
CA LYS A 9 21.98 0.06 -14.72
C LYS A 9 20.92 1.01 -14.18
N GLY A 10 19.65 0.73 -14.48
CA GLY A 10 18.55 1.62 -14.16
C GLY A 10 18.41 1.85 -12.65
N MET A 11 17.29 2.41 -12.19
CA MET A 11 17.04 2.68 -10.76
C MET A 11 17.25 1.45 -9.83
N ALA A 12 17.29 0.23 -10.37
CA ALA A 12 17.65 -0.99 -9.67
C ALA A 12 19.06 -0.97 -9.02
N SER A 13 20.04 -0.24 -9.56
CA SER A 13 21.39 -0.12 -8.97
C SER A 13 21.59 1.10 -8.08
N ALA A 14 20.56 1.92 -7.87
CA ALA A 14 20.66 3.08 -7.00
C ALA A 14 20.95 2.61 -5.55
N LYS A 15 22.07 3.08 -4.99
CA LYS A 15 22.50 2.76 -3.63
C LYS A 15 21.47 3.34 -2.65
N ARG A 16 20.71 2.47 -1.97
CA ARG A 16 19.72 2.88 -0.97
C ARG A 16 20.42 3.24 0.34
N LEU A 17 20.26 4.48 0.79
CA LEU A 17 20.65 4.91 2.13
C LEU A 17 19.47 4.74 3.08
N VAL A 18 19.61 3.82 4.03
CA VAL A 18 18.61 3.55 5.05
C VAL A 18 19.34 3.51 6.39
N PRO A 19 19.13 4.45 7.33
CA PRO A 19 18.21 5.59 7.22
C PRO A 19 18.69 6.66 6.22
N ALA A 20 17.76 7.53 5.80
CA ALA A 20 18.09 8.69 4.98
C ALA A 20 18.92 9.71 5.79
N PRO A 21 19.92 10.39 5.19
CA PRO A 21 20.74 11.39 5.87
C PRO A 21 20.00 12.74 6.00
N ILE A 22 18.94 12.75 6.80
CA ILE A 22 18.08 13.90 7.11
C ILE A 22 18.08 14.17 8.61
N ASP A 23 17.73 15.38 9.01
CA ASP A 23 17.57 15.71 10.43
C ASP A 23 16.30 15.05 11.01
N ARG A 24 16.24 14.99 12.34
CA ARG A 24 15.15 14.32 13.07
C ARG A 24 13.79 15.01 12.88
N GLU A 25 13.77 16.33 12.67
CA GLU A 25 12.52 17.05 12.48
C GLU A 25 11.89 16.71 11.12
N THR A 26 12.71 16.66 10.08
CA THR A 26 12.30 16.22 8.74
C THR A 26 11.85 14.75 8.76
N GLU A 27 12.58 13.86 9.43
CA GLU A 27 12.19 12.44 9.58
C GLU A 27 10.82 12.28 10.27
N ARG A 28 10.58 13.06 11.35
CA ARG A 28 9.32 13.08 12.07
C ARG A 28 8.18 13.55 11.16
N LYS A 29 8.35 14.68 10.46
CA LYS A 29 7.35 15.23 9.54
C LYS A 29 6.99 14.25 8.42
N ILE A 30 7.98 13.60 7.80
CA ILE A 30 7.75 12.60 6.76
C ILE A 30 6.95 11.41 7.30
N SER A 31 7.26 10.95 8.51
CA SER A 31 6.55 9.84 9.15
C SER A 31 5.09 10.20 9.46
N GLU A 32 4.85 11.40 10.00
CA GLU A 32 3.50 11.92 10.27
C GLU A 32 2.68 12.07 8.99
N TYR A 33 3.27 12.62 7.92
CA TYR A 33 2.61 12.74 6.62
C TYR A 33 2.30 11.36 6.03
N ALA A 34 3.24 10.41 6.08
CA ALA A 34 3.01 9.06 5.59
C ALA A 34 1.83 8.39 6.31
N GLU A 35 1.78 8.49 7.63
CA GLU A 35 0.67 7.97 8.42
C GLU A 35 -0.67 8.67 8.11
N SER A 36 -0.66 9.99 7.95
CA SER A 36 -1.88 10.75 7.61
C SER A 36 -2.41 10.36 6.25
N PHE A 37 -1.54 10.37 5.22
CA PHE A 37 -1.93 9.98 3.87
C PHE A 37 -2.46 8.56 3.83
N PHE A 38 -1.80 7.60 4.50
CA PHE A 38 -2.28 6.22 4.53
C PHE A 38 -3.67 6.09 5.15
N ARG A 39 -3.96 6.84 6.24
CA ARG A 39 -5.30 6.84 6.87
C ARG A 39 -6.35 7.55 6.01
N GLU A 40 -6.03 8.72 5.46
CA GLU A 40 -6.96 9.56 4.70
C GLU A 40 -7.45 8.89 3.41
N ILE A 41 -6.59 8.10 2.75
CA ILE A 41 -6.99 7.33 1.57
C ILE A 41 -7.74 6.03 1.92
N GLY A 42 -7.97 5.74 3.21
CA GLY A 42 -8.52 4.46 3.67
C GLY A 42 -7.59 3.28 3.39
N GLY A 43 -6.27 3.50 3.44
CA GLY A 43 -5.23 2.52 3.18
C GLY A 43 -5.28 1.36 4.16
N GLN A 44 -5.00 0.15 3.66
CA GLN A 44 -5.07 -1.09 4.45
C GLN A 44 -3.92 -2.01 4.07
N GLY A 45 -3.40 -2.75 5.04
CA GLY A 45 -2.21 -3.57 4.84
C GLY A 45 -0.94 -2.72 4.78
N ILE A 46 -0.38 -2.55 3.58
CA ILE A 46 0.92 -1.89 3.38
C ILE A 46 0.86 -0.88 2.23
N ALA A 47 1.61 0.21 2.38
CA ALA A 47 1.96 1.08 1.28
C ALA A 47 3.39 1.61 1.48
N ARG A 48 4.05 1.97 0.37
CA ARG A 48 5.24 2.82 0.39
C ARG A 48 4.82 4.21 -0.10
N ILE A 49 5.10 5.22 0.70
CA ILE A 49 4.79 6.61 0.36
C ILE A 49 6.10 7.29 0.04
N ASP A 50 6.20 7.78 -1.20
CA ASP A 50 7.40 8.37 -1.72
C ASP A 50 7.29 9.89 -1.64
N PHE A 51 8.35 10.51 -1.13
CA PHE A 51 8.45 11.95 -0.94
C PHE A 51 9.67 12.49 -1.69
N LEU A 52 9.60 13.74 -2.10
CA LEU A 52 10.72 14.53 -2.60
C LEU A 52 11.06 15.61 -1.56
N LEU A 53 12.34 15.81 -1.29
CA LEU A 53 12.83 16.88 -0.41
C LEU A 53 13.56 17.90 -1.28
N SER A 54 13.24 19.19 -1.13
CA SER A 54 13.93 20.26 -1.84
C SER A 54 15.43 20.27 -1.53
N LYS A 55 16.25 20.83 -2.43
CA LYS A 55 17.72 20.89 -2.26
C LYS A 55 18.15 21.62 -0.99
N ASP A 56 17.41 22.66 -0.60
CA ASP A 56 17.61 23.42 0.64
C ASP A 56 17.08 22.70 1.90
N LYS A 57 16.47 21.51 1.72
CA LYS A 57 15.85 20.67 2.76
C LYS A 57 14.72 21.35 3.54
N GLN A 58 14.15 22.44 3.02
CA GLN A 58 13.08 23.19 3.68
C GLN A 58 11.68 22.68 3.35
N ARG A 59 11.50 22.02 2.20
CA ARG A 59 10.18 21.66 1.68
C ARG A 59 10.12 20.17 1.35
N ILE A 60 9.14 19.51 1.96
CA ILE A 60 8.76 18.12 1.68
C ILE A 60 7.59 18.16 0.69
N TYR A 61 7.72 17.44 -0.40
CA TYR A 61 6.68 17.26 -1.40
C TYR A 61 6.25 15.80 -1.41
N PHE A 62 4.94 15.59 -1.39
CA PHE A 62 4.37 14.29 -1.70
C PHE A 62 4.61 13.98 -3.18
N ASN A 63 5.03 12.75 -3.48
CA ASN A 63 5.21 12.29 -4.87
C ASN A 63 4.14 11.26 -5.25
N GLU A 64 4.15 10.10 -4.60
CA GLU A 64 3.21 9.01 -4.92
C GLU A 64 2.97 8.07 -3.73
N ILE A 65 1.89 7.30 -3.81
CA ILE A 65 1.60 6.18 -2.91
C ILE A 65 1.62 4.89 -3.72
N ASN A 66 2.49 3.97 -3.31
CA ASN A 66 2.59 2.62 -3.85
C ASN A 66 1.90 1.64 -2.89
N THR A 67 0.65 1.24 -3.19
CA THR A 67 -0.14 0.30 -2.38
C THR A 67 0.30 -1.15 -2.52
N ILE A 68 1.09 -1.48 -3.54
CA ILE A 68 1.76 -2.78 -3.69
C ILE A 68 3.24 -2.50 -3.99
N PRO A 69 4.04 -2.12 -2.98
CA PRO A 69 5.43 -1.81 -3.21
C PRO A 69 6.23 -3.07 -3.50
N GLY A 70 7.18 -2.98 -4.44
CA GLY A 70 8.08 -4.09 -4.77
C GLY A 70 8.79 -4.63 -3.52
N SER A 71 8.81 -5.96 -3.37
CA SER A 71 9.34 -6.65 -2.18
C SER A 71 8.76 -6.13 -0.86
N LEU A 72 7.51 -5.65 -0.85
CA LEU A 72 6.82 -5.08 0.32
C LEU A 72 7.59 -3.94 1.01
N ALA A 73 8.48 -3.26 0.27
CA ALA A 73 9.42 -2.29 0.82
C ALA A 73 10.21 -2.80 2.06
N PHE A 74 10.47 -4.11 2.16
CA PHE A 74 11.03 -4.76 3.35
C PHE A 74 12.33 -4.13 3.88
N TYR A 75 13.14 -3.54 3.00
CA TYR A 75 14.39 -2.86 3.39
C TYR A 75 14.19 -1.72 4.40
N LEU A 76 13.02 -1.06 4.42
CA LEU A 76 12.68 -0.03 5.42
C LEU A 76 12.39 -0.66 6.79
N TRP A 77 11.73 -1.82 6.80
CA TRP A 77 11.36 -2.56 8.00
C TRP A 77 12.55 -3.20 8.73
N LYS A 78 13.61 -3.56 8.00
CA LYS A 78 14.84 -4.13 8.59
C LYS A 78 15.43 -3.26 9.70
N LYS A 79 15.40 -1.93 9.56
CA LYS A 79 15.89 -1.01 10.60
C LYS A 79 15.04 -1.02 11.86
N LYS A 80 13.75 -1.32 11.73
CA LYS A 80 12.81 -1.50 12.84
C LYS A 80 12.86 -2.92 13.43
N LYS A 81 13.85 -3.74 13.04
CA LYS A 81 14.05 -5.13 13.49
C LYS A 81 12.85 -6.06 13.22
N VAL A 82 12.01 -5.72 12.23
CA VAL A 82 10.93 -6.58 11.76
C VAL A 82 11.52 -7.53 10.71
N SER A 83 11.35 -8.84 10.90
CA SER A 83 11.77 -9.85 9.93
C SER A 83 10.78 -9.92 8.77
N PHE A 84 11.21 -10.45 7.62
CA PHE A 84 10.33 -10.57 6.46
C PHE A 84 9.13 -11.46 6.75
N SER A 85 9.35 -12.60 7.43
CA SER A 85 8.27 -13.49 7.88
C SER A 85 7.26 -12.73 8.73
N LYS A 86 7.71 -12.03 9.79
CA LYS A 86 6.80 -11.27 10.66
C LYS A 86 6.00 -10.19 9.91
N LEU A 87 6.61 -9.55 8.91
CA LEU A 87 5.90 -8.59 8.06
C LEU A 87 4.81 -9.29 7.24
N VAL A 88 5.13 -10.41 6.60
CA VAL A 88 4.17 -11.19 5.81
C VAL A 88 3.05 -11.74 6.69
N ASP A 89 3.39 -12.33 7.84
CA ASP A 89 2.44 -12.85 8.83
C ASP A 89 1.46 -11.74 9.23
N ARG A 90 1.97 -10.55 9.56
CA ARG A 90 1.11 -9.41 9.92
C ARG A 90 0.20 -8.95 8.78
N LEU A 91 0.67 -8.98 7.52
CA LEU A 91 -0.16 -8.61 6.38
C LEU A 91 -1.26 -9.63 6.09
N ILE A 92 -0.99 -10.92 6.32
CA ILE A 92 -1.99 -12.00 6.22
C ILE A 92 -3.06 -11.79 7.29
N GLU A 93 -2.67 -11.52 8.54
CA GLU A 93 -3.59 -11.21 9.64
C GLU A 93 -4.51 -10.03 9.30
N LEU A 94 -3.94 -8.90 8.86
CA LEU A 94 -4.70 -7.73 8.42
C LEU A 94 -5.67 -8.06 7.27
N GLY A 95 -5.28 -8.97 6.38
CA GLY A 95 -6.14 -9.48 5.30
C GLY A 95 -7.37 -10.22 5.85
N PHE A 96 -7.20 -11.12 6.81
CA PHE A 96 -8.30 -11.81 7.47
C PHE A 96 -9.19 -10.86 8.28
N GLU A 97 -8.59 -9.93 9.04
CA GLU A 97 -9.33 -8.90 9.79
C GLU A 97 -10.25 -8.09 8.85
N ARG A 98 -9.72 -7.65 7.69
CA ARG A 98 -10.50 -6.95 6.67
C ARG A 98 -11.61 -7.82 6.07
N TYR A 99 -11.28 -9.05 5.71
CA TYR A 99 -12.25 -9.98 5.11
C TYR A 99 -13.44 -10.22 6.04
N ASN A 100 -13.18 -10.51 7.31
CA ASN A 100 -14.21 -10.74 8.32
C ASN A 100 -15.06 -9.47 8.56
N SER A 101 -14.41 -8.30 8.65
CA SER A 101 -15.11 -7.02 8.80
C SER A 101 -16.07 -6.75 7.63
N ARG A 102 -15.67 -7.05 6.39
CA ARG A 102 -16.55 -6.90 5.22
C ARG A 102 -17.70 -7.90 5.23
N LYS A 103 -17.44 -9.15 5.62
CA LYS A 103 -18.49 -10.19 5.72
C LYS A 103 -19.61 -9.79 6.69
N ASN A 104 -19.26 -9.15 7.81
CA ASN A 104 -20.24 -8.71 8.81
C ASN A 104 -21.11 -7.53 8.36
N ILE A 105 -20.69 -6.78 7.33
CA ILE A 105 -21.46 -5.66 6.76
C ILE A 105 -22.43 -6.17 5.67
N THR A 106 -22.08 -7.28 5.00
CA THR A 106 -22.90 -7.87 3.95
C THR A 106 -24.07 -8.66 4.55
N ASN A 107 -25.22 -8.03 4.64
CA ASN A 107 -26.48 -8.69 4.97
C ASN A 107 -27.14 -9.23 3.69
N VAL A 108 -27.23 -10.55 3.57
CA VAL A 108 -28.07 -11.20 2.57
C VAL A 108 -29.38 -11.55 3.27
N PHE A 109 -30.48 -10.90 2.87
CA PHE A 109 -31.81 -11.25 3.34
C PHE A 109 -32.58 -11.92 2.22
N GLU A 110 -33.37 -12.94 2.56
CA GLU A 110 -34.36 -13.47 1.62
C GLU A 110 -35.37 -12.37 1.31
N SER A 111 -35.53 -12.08 0.02
CA SER A 111 -36.41 -11.03 -0.46
C SER A 111 -37.47 -11.62 -1.37
N ASN A 112 -38.74 -11.40 -1.01
CA ASN A 112 -39.88 -11.74 -1.84
C ASN A 112 -40.19 -10.64 -2.88
N VAL A 113 -39.31 -9.65 -3.07
CA VAL A 113 -39.52 -8.53 -4.02
C VAL A 113 -39.76 -9.04 -5.45
N LEU A 114 -39.23 -10.21 -5.80
CA LEU A 114 -39.43 -10.84 -7.10
C LEU A 114 -40.45 -12.00 -7.08
N SER A 115 -41.06 -12.32 -5.93
CA SER A 115 -41.99 -13.45 -5.85
C SER A 115 -43.29 -13.23 -6.65
N GLY A 116 -43.61 -11.98 -7.00
CA GLY A 116 -44.73 -11.62 -7.87
C GLY A 116 -44.38 -11.52 -9.37
N PHE A 117 -43.09 -11.50 -9.73
CA PHE A 117 -42.65 -11.27 -11.10
C PHE A 117 -42.90 -12.45 -12.04
N GLU A 118 -43.08 -13.67 -11.51
CA GLU A 118 -43.47 -14.85 -12.29
C GLU A 118 -44.84 -14.69 -12.99
N LYS A 119 -45.72 -13.81 -12.50
CA LYS A 119 -47.06 -13.59 -13.05
C LYS A 119 -47.14 -12.49 -14.10
N VAL A 120 -46.07 -11.73 -14.32
CA VAL A 120 -45.99 -10.70 -15.36
C VAL A 120 -45.37 -11.34 -16.59
N GLY A 121 -46.17 -11.57 -17.64
CA GLY A 121 -45.73 -12.26 -18.85
C GLY A 121 -44.45 -11.67 -19.44
N GLY A 122 -43.44 -12.51 -19.66
CA GLY A 122 -42.14 -12.12 -20.23
C GLY A 122 -40.92 -12.78 -19.60
N VAL A 123 -41.05 -13.48 -18.47
CA VAL A 123 -39.92 -14.16 -17.82
C VAL A 123 -39.59 -15.47 -18.55
N LYS A 124 -38.46 -15.50 -19.26
CA LYS A 124 -37.92 -16.73 -19.85
C LYS A 124 -37.33 -17.57 -18.70
N LYS A 125 -37.93 -18.73 -18.43
CA LYS A 125 -37.41 -19.70 -17.45
C LYS A 125 -35.94 -20.01 -17.77
N ILE A 126 -35.06 -19.84 -16.79
CA ILE A 126 -33.67 -20.33 -16.78
C ILE A 126 -33.67 -21.63 -16.00
#